data_AF-A0A1R1DBI7-F1
#
_entry.id   AF-A0A1R1DBI7-F1
#
_cell.length_a   1.000
_cell.length_b   1.000
_cell.length_c   1.000
_cell.angle_alpha   90.00
_cell.angle_beta   90.00
_cell.angle_gamma   90.00
#
_symmetry.space_group_name_H-M   'P 1'
#
loop_
_entity.id
_entity.type
_entity.pdbx_description
1 polymer ?
#
loop_
_entity_poly.entity_id
_entity_poly.type
_entity_poly.pdbx_seq_one_letter_code
_entity_poly.pdbx_strand_id
1 'polypeptide(L)' 'MSKKLVGAAAIIMDSEGRILLVKHSYGKYNWELPSGLSEQNESAEVTHLFHIIGPRRWFE' A
#
# COMPACT_ATOMS: atom_id res chain seq x y z
N MET A 1 -20.09 11.99 14.26
CA MET A 1 -19.41 10.68 14.09
C MET A 1 -18.01 10.94 13.57
N SER A 2 -16.97 10.55 14.31
CA SER A 2 -15.58 10.67 13.86
C SER A 2 -15.35 9.72 12.68
N LYS A 3 -14.82 10.22 11.56
CA LYS A 3 -14.43 9.36 10.43
C LYS A 3 -13.18 8.58 10.82
N LYS A 4 -13.35 7.27 11.04
CA LYS A 4 -12.22 6.37 11.27
C LYS A 4 -11.49 6.19 9.94
N LEU A 5 -10.23 6.61 9.87
CA LEU A 5 -9.37 6.31 8.74
C LEU A 5 -9.01 4.83 8.79
N VAL A 6 -9.18 4.14 7.66
CA VAL A 6 -8.81 2.75 7.46
C VAL A 6 -7.81 2.71 6.32
N GLY A 7 -6.80 1.85 6.45
CA GLY A 7 -5.79 1.63 5.41
C GLY A 7 -5.50 0.15 5.26
N ALA A 8 -4.86 -0.19 4.15
CA ALA A 8 -4.47 -1.54 3.78
C ALA A 8 -2.98 -1.57 3.40
N ALA A 9 -2.30 -2.69 3.66
CA ALA A 9 -0.90 -2.89 3.33
C ALA A 9 -0.68 -4.34 2.88
N ALA A 10 0.22 -4.55 1.91
CA ALA A 10 0.52 -5.87 1.37
C ALA A 10 1.95 -6.29 1.71
N ILE A 11 2.11 -7.58 1.99
CA ILE A 11 3.42 -8.23 2.05
C ILE A 11 3.59 -9.01 0.74
N ILE A 12 4.48 -8.54 -0.11
CA ILE A 12 4.83 -9.19 -1.38
C ILE A 12 6.22 -9.78 -1.21
N MET A 13 6.32 -11.09 -1.42
CA MET A 13 7.56 -11.84 -1.30
C MET A 13 7.98 -12.41 -2.66
N ASP A 14 9.29 -12.47 -2.92
CA ASP A 14 9.82 -13.22 -4.05
C ASP A 14 10.06 -14.70 -3.69
N SER A 15 10.57 -15.47 -4.65
CA SER A 15 10.89 -16.90 -4.47
C SER A 15 12.04 -17.16 -3.49
N GLU A 16 12.82 -16.15 -3.14
CA GLU A 16 13.92 -16.23 -2.17
C GLU A 16 13.47 -15.80 -0.76
N GLY A 17 12.21 -15.38 -0.60
CA GLY A 17 11.64 -14.94 0.68
C GLY A 17 11.98 -13.48 1.04
N ARG A 18 12.46 -12.66 0.09
CA ARG A 18 12.69 -11.23 0.32
C ARG A 18 11.38 -10.46 0.21
N ILE A 19 11.21 -9.40 1.02
CA ILE A 19 10.00 -8.58 1.06
C ILE A 19 10.19 -7.31 0.22
N LEU A 20 9.20 -6.97 -0.61
CA LEU A 20 9.15 -5.70 -1.33
C LEU A 20 8.85 -4.54 -0.39
N LEU A 21 9.70 -3.51 -0.42
CA LEU A 21 9.48 -2.23 0.25
C LEU A 21 9.41 -1.10 -0.78
N VAL A 22 8.58 -0.11 -0.52
CA VAL A 22 8.52 1.15 -1.29
C VAL A 22 9.37 2.20 -0.63
N LYS A 23 10.11 2.97 -1.44
CA LYS A 23 10.81 4.16 -0.99
C LYS A 23 10.05 5.42 -1.40
N HIS A 24 9.45 6.11 -0.44
CA HIS A 24 8.82 7.40 -0.69
C HIS A 24 9.87 8.51 -0.85
N SER A 25 9.55 9.52 -1.69
CA SER A 25 10.40 10.72 -1.83
C SER A 25 10.18 11.74 -0.69
N TYR A 26 9.28 11.44 0.24
CA TYR A 26 8.89 12.29 1.38
C TYR A 26 9.05 11.54 2.72
N GLY A 27 9.09 12.29 3.82
CA GLY A 27 9.18 11.74 5.18
C GLY A 27 10.61 11.46 5.67
N LYS A 28 10.78 11.37 7.01
CA LYS A 28 12.09 11.14 7.67
C LYS A 28 12.49 9.65 7.71
N TYR A 29 11.55 8.76 7.44
CA TYR A 29 11.74 7.31 7.26
C TYR A 29 10.87 6.89 6.09
N ASN A 30 11.49 6.62 4.95
CA ASN A 30 10.77 6.54 3.69
C ASN A 30 10.69 5.14 3.10
N TRP A 31 11.20 4.13 3.80
CA TRP A 31 11.01 2.74 3.44
C TRP A 31 9.80 2.17 4.18
N GLU A 32 8.77 1.79 3.44
CA GLU A 32 7.50 1.34 3.98
C GLU A 32 6.98 0.12 3.21
N LEU A 33 6.02 -0.61 3.80
CA LEU A 33 5.30 -1.64 3.05
C LEU A 33 4.41 -0.96 1.99
N PRO A 34 4.24 -1.59 0.81
CA PRO A 34 3.23 -1.17 -0.16
C PRO A 34 1.87 -1.05 0.53
N SER A 35 1.32 0.16 0.59
CA SER A 35 0.12 0.47 1.37
C SER A 35 -0.65 1.64 0.79
N GLY A 36 -1.91 1.79 1.22
CA GLY A 36 -2.79 2.88 0.81
C GLY A 36 -3.94 3.11 1.78
N LEU A 37 -4.48 4.32 1.76
CA LEU A 37 -5.68 4.67 2.51
C LEU A 37 -6.92 4.15 1.78
N SER A 38 -7.86 3.59 2.53
CA SER A 38 -9.16 3.16 2.04
C SER A 38 -10.02 4.38 1.73
N GLU A 39 -10.69 4.37 0.58
CA GLU A 39 -11.76 5.33 0.33
C GLU A 39 -13.01 4.97 1.16
N GLN A 40 -13.94 5.91 1.29
CA GLN A 40 -15.16 5.69 2.08
C GLN A 40 -15.97 4.53 1.48
N ASN A 41 -16.25 3.53 2.32
CA ASN A 41 -16.98 2.29 1.98
C ASN A 41 -16.21 1.29 1.11
N GLU A 42 -14.89 1.45 0.95
CA GLU A 42 -14.07 0.36 0.39
C GLU A 42 -13.84 -0.74 1.43
N SER A 43 -13.93 -2.00 0.98
CA SER A 43 -13.42 -3.12 1.76
C SER A 43 -11.89 -3.08 1.76
N ALA A 44 -11.28 -3.54 2.85
CA ALA A 44 -9.82 -3.66 2.93
C ALA A 44 -9.27 -4.39 1.69
N GLU A 45 -9.87 -5.50 1.26
CA GLU A 45 -9.46 -6.28 0.09
C GLU A 45 -9.46 -5.47 -1.22
N VAL A 46 -10.44 -4.58 -1.39
CA VAL A 46 -10.56 -3.73 -2.58
C VAL A 46 -9.52 -2.61 -2.53
N THR A 47 -9.25 -2.03 -1.36
CA THR A 47 -8.15 -1.08 -1.16
C THR A 47 -6.80 -1.72 -1.44
N HIS A 48 -6.59 -3.00 -1.10
CA HIS A 48 -5.38 -3.73 -1.48
C HIS A 48 -5.24 -3.76 -3.02
N LEU A 49 -6.27 -4.18 -3.75
CA LEU A 49 -6.21 -4.33 -5.21
C LEU A 49 -5.99 -3.01 -5.96
N PHE A 50 -6.71 -1.95 -5.60
CA PHE A 50 -6.67 -0.69 -6.35
C PHE A 50 -5.49 0.22 -5.98
N HIS A 51 -5.13 0.33 -4.69
CA HIS A 51 -4.11 1.28 -4.25
C HIS A 51 -2.70 0.65 -4.19
N ILE A 52 -2.60 -0.65 -3.91
CA ILE A 52 -1.30 -1.35 -3.82
C ILE A 52 -0.89 -1.90 -5.19
N ILE A 53 -1.84 -2.43 -5.97
CA ILE A 53 -1.58 -3.16 -7.22
C ILE A 53 -2.11 -2.43 -8.48
N GLY A 54 -2.81 -1.30 -8.32
CA GLY A 54 -3.39 -0.53 -9.42
C GLY A 54 -2.37 0.26 -10.27
N PRO A 55 -2.79 0.78 -11.44
CA PRO A 55 -1.95 0.96 -12.64
C PRO A 55 -0.93 2.10 -12.60
N ARG A 56 -0.76 2.78 -11.46
CA ARG A 56 0.16 3.90 -11.36
C ARG A 56 1.47 3.47 -10.73
N ARG A 57 2.48 3.33 -11.60
CA ARG A 57 3.87 3.70 -11.29
C ARG A 57 4.71 2.62 -10.58
N TRP A 58 4.73 1.39 -11.11
CA TRP A 58 5.71 0.36 -10.70
C TRP A 58 6.71 -0.05 -11.80
N PHE A 59 6.57 0.47 -13.03
CA PHE A 59 7.42 0.12 -14.18
C PHE A 59 8.03 1.34 -14.90
N GLU A 60 8.28 2.45 -14.18
CA GLU A 60 9.12 3.55 -14.68
C GLU A 60 10.34 3.73 -13.79
#